data_AF-A0A839JM37-F1
#
_entry.id   AF-A0A839JM37-F1
#
_cell.length_a   1.000
_cell.length_b   1.000
_cell.length_c   1.000
_cell.angle_alpha   90.00
_cell.angle_beta   90.00
_cell.angle_gamma   90.00
#
_symmetry.space_group_name_H-M   'P 1'
#
loop_
_entity.id
_entity.type
_entity.pdbx_description
1 polymer ?
#
loop_
_entity_poly.entity_id
_entity_poly.type
_entity_poly.pdbx_seq_one_letter_code
_entity_poly.pdbx_strand_id
1 'polypeptide(L)'
;QVENITLDTPLLECGFSFNAKFREYFSALTGISPFKFTADMATTWRKVKRENDLSFTIQDMLKVYYGKSDYTKYDNSVCQWNQFLKDFCADENSRNYSNKLKVASILWKEVRNSEKEKIYSKNLLTEYEHKIREYHK
;
A
#
# COMPACT_ATOMS: atom_id res chain seq x y z
N GLN A 1 -3.16 -21.30 27.30
CA GLN A 1 -4.12 -22.02 26.44
C GLN A 1 -3.94 -21.46 25.04
N VAL A 2 -3.51 -22.27 24.07
CA VAL A 2 -3.51 -21.83 22.66
C VAL A 2 -4.98 -21.85 22.25
N GLU A 3 -5.60 -20.69 22.06
CA GLU A 3 -6.90 -20.61 21.39
C GLU A 3 -6.79 -21.40 20.08
N ASN A 4 -7.64 -22.41 19.92
CA ASN A 4 -7.69 -23.23 18.71
C ASN A 4 -8.24 -22.37 17.57
N ILE A 5 -7.37 -21.58 16.95
CA ILE A 5 -7.70 -20.78 15.78
C ILE A 5 -7.99 -21.75 14.63
N THR A 6 -9.24 -21.75 14.17
CA THR A 6 -9.69 -22.51 13.00
C THR A 6 -9.87 -21.58 11.79
N LEU A 7 -10.10 -22.16 10.61
CA LEU A 7 -10.35 -21.40 9.39
C LEU A 7 -11.60 -20.50 9.50
N ASP A 8 -12.60 -20.93 10.26
CA ASP A 8 -13.86 -20.20 10.44
C ASP A 8 -13.80 -19.17 11.58
N THR A 9 -12.69 -19.10 12.31
CA THR A 9 -12.56 -18.14 13.42
C THR A 9 -12.52 -16.71 12.89
N PRO A 10 -13.37 -15.80 13.38
CA PRO A 10 -13.32 -14.40 13.01
C PRO A 10 -12.01 -13.71 13.41
N LEU A 11 -11.47 -12.85 12.54
CA LEU A 11 -10.20 -12.16 12.79
C LEU A 11 -10.26 -11.25 14.02
N LEU A 12 -11.39 -10.58 14.24
CA LEU A 12 -11.59 -9.68 15.38
C LEU A 12 -11.70 -10.45 16.70
N GLU A 13 -12.20 -11.69 16.67
CA GLU A 13 -12.35 -12.53 17.87
C GLU A 13 -11.03 -13.20 18.28
N CYS A 14 -10.21 -13.66 17.33
CA CYS A 14 -8.94 -14.33 17.63
C CYS A 14 -7.74 -13.40 17.86
N GLY A 15 -7.98 -12.08 17.94
CA GLY A 15 -6.90 -11.09 18.12
C GLY A 15 -5.91 -11.05 16.96
N PHE A 16 -6.40 -11.22 15.71
CA PHE A 16 -5.55 -11.28 14.53
C PHE A 16 -4.62 -10.05 14.42
N SER A 17 -3.34 -10.32 14.16
CA SER A 17 -2.35 -9.29 13.85
C SER A 17 -1.21 -9.84 13.01
N PHE A 18 -0.51 -8.95 12.30
CA PHE A 18 0.62 -9.30 11.43
C PHE A 18 1.90 -9.59 12.23
N ASN A 19 1.85 -10.60 13.11
CA ASN A 19 2.93 -10.98 14.02
C ASN A 19 3.52 -12.36 13.68
N ALA A 20 4.50 -12.82 14.46
CA ALA A 20 5.14 -14.13 14.27
C ALA A 20 4.16 -15.29 14.44
N LYS A 21 3.30 -15.26 15.48
CA LYS A 21 2.27 -16.29 15.75
C LYS A 21 1.40 -16.56 14.52
N PHE A 22 0.80 -15.51 13.95
CA PHE A 22 -0.03 -15.66 12.77
C PHE A 22 0.80 -15.98 11.52
N ARG A 23 2.04 -15.51 11.42
CA ARG A 23 2.91 -15.90 10.30
C ARG A 23 3.21 -17.40 10.29
N GLU A 24 3.52 -17.98 11.44
CA GLU A 24 3.72 -19.43 11.58
C GLU A 24 2.45 -20.21 11.25
N TYR A 25 1.32 -19.75 11.78
CA TYR A 25 0.01 -20.35 11.49
C TYR A 25 -0.33 -20.34 9.99
N PHE A 26 -0.17 -19.20 9.30
CA PHE A 26 -0.38 -19.11 7.85
C PHE A 26 0.68 -19.89 7.07
N SER A 27 1.92 -19.99 7.56
CA SER A 27 2.95 -20.85 6.95
C SER A 27 2.52 -22.32 6.97
N ALA A 28 1.97 -22.79 8.11
CA ALA A 28 1.45 -24.15 8.23
C ALA A 28 0.25 -24.42 7.31
N LEU A 29 -0.66 -23.45 7.17
CA LEU A 29 -1.84 -23.58 6.30
C LEU A 29 -1.52 -23.56 4.81
N THR A 30 -0.48 -22.81 4.40
CA THR A 30 -0.12 -22.64 2.99
C THR A 30 1.03 -23.54 2.54
N GLY A 31 1.77 -24.13 3.49
CA GLY A 31 3.00 -24.86 3.20
C GLY A 31 4.19 -23.97 2.82
N ILE A 32 4.06 -22.64 2.92
CA ILE A 32 5.07 -21.67 2.51
C ILE A 32 5.83 -21.15 3.73
N SER A 33 7.15 -21.33 3.77
CA SER A 33 8.02 -20.78 4.81
C SER A 33 9.26 -20.10 4.21
N PRO A 34 9.54 -18.82 4.53
CA PRO A 34 8.76 -17.95 5.41
C PRO A 34 7.51 -17.38 4.72
N PHE A 35 6.34 -17.50 5.35
CA PHE A 35 5.13 -16.85 4.87
C PHE A 35 5.26 -15.32 4.90
N LYS A 36 4.83 -14.66 3.82
CA LYS A 36 4.80 -13.19 3.71
C LYS A 36 3.36 -12.72 3.52
N PHE A 37 2.90 -11.86 4.44
CA PHE A 37 1.64 -11.16 4.29
C PHE A 37 1.69 -10.20 3.09
N THR A 38 0.62 -10.15 2.30
CA THR A 38 0.54 -9.29 1.12
C THR A 38 -0.02 -7.91 1.46
N ALA A 39 0.16 -6.94 0.55
CA ALA A 39 -0.45 -5.62 0.67
C ALA A 39 -1.99 -5.69 0.68
N ASP A 40 -2.57 -6.64 -0.07
CA ASP A 40 -4.00 -6.89 -0.08
C ASP A 40 -4.50 -7.33 1.29
N MET A 41 -3.86 -8.33 1.91
CA MET A 41 -4.21 -8.78 3.27
C MET A 41 -4.13 -7.62 4.28
N ALA A 42 -3.11 -6.77 4.17
CA ALA A 42 -2.98 -5.58 5.02
C ALA A 42 -4.11 -4.58 4.82
N THR A 43 -4.54 -4.38 3.57
CA THR A 43 -5.64 -3.47 3.23
C THR A 43 -6.98 -4.04 3.67
N THR A 44 -7.22 -5.32 3.44
CA THR A 44 -8.39 -6.05 3.96
C THR A 44 -8.48 -5.94 5.47
N TRP A 45 -7.38 -6.17 6.21
CA TRP A 45 -7.42 -6.08 7.66
C TRP A 45 -7.75 -4.67 8.18
N ARG A 46 -7.28 -3.61 7.49
CA ARG A 46 -7.67 -2.23 7.82
C ARG A 46 -9.16 -2.00 7.58
N LYS A 47 -9.71 -2.54 6.49
CA LYS A 47 -11.14 -2.47 6.18
C LYS A 47 -11.98 -3.19 7.23
N VAL A 48 -11.67 -4.44 7.54
CA VAL A 48 -12.35 -5.25 8.57
C VAL A 48 -12.43 -4.51 9.90
N LYS A 49 -11.32 -3.92 10.36
CA LYS A 49 -11.31 -3.11 11.60
C LYS A 49 -12.13 -1.84 11.50
N ARG A 50 -12.08 -1.14 10.37
CA ARG A 50 -12.82 0.12 10.16
C ARG A 50 -14.33 -0.11 10.12
N GLU A 51 -14.75 -1.19 9.48
CA GLU A 51 -16.16 -1.55 9.32
C GLU A 51 -16.67 -2.44 10.46
N ASN A 52 -15.79 -2.80 11.41
CA ASN A 52 -16.07 -3.72 12.50
C ASN A 52 -16.75 -5.02 12.02
N ASP A 53 -16.19 -5.61 10.95
CA ASP A 53 -16.75 -6.80 10.32
C ASP A 53 -16.43 -8.05 11.15
N LEU A 54 -17.37 -8.42 12.02
CA LEU A 54 -17.30 -9.59 12.89
C LEU A 54 -17.43 -10.92 12.13
N SER A 55 -17.82 -10.89 10.85
CA SER A 55 -18.00 -12.10 10.04
C SER A 55 -16.74 -12.49 9.26
N PHE A 56 -15.74 -11.62 9.19
CA PHE A 56 -14.55 -11.85 8.39
C PHE A 56 -13.60 -12.87 9.05
N THR A 57 -13.39 -14.01 8.40
CA THR A 57 -12.68 -15.17 8.97
C THR A 57 -11.24 -15.35 8.44
N ILE A 58 -10.48 -16.25 9.09
CA ILE A 58 -9.16 -16.68 8.62
C ILE A 58 -9.23 -17.24 7.19
N GLN A 59 -10.28 -18.00 6.87
CA GLN A 59 -10.51 -18.53 5.54
C GLN A 59 -10.67 -17.42 4.50
N ASP A 60 -11.39 -16.35 4.84
CA ASP A 60 -11.57 -15.22 3.91
C ASP A 60 -10.27 -14.45 3.71
N MET A 61 -9.45 -14.32 4.76
CA MET A 61 -8.10 -13.76 4.65
C MET A 61 -7.19 -14.60 3.73
N LEU A 62 -7.33 -15.93 3.73
CA LEU A 62 -6.63 -16.80 2.77
C LEU A 62 -7.16 -16.64 1.34
N LYS A 63 -8.47 -16.49 1.15
CA LYS A 63 -9.04 -16.19 -0.18
C LYS A 63 -8.45 -14.89 -0.74
N VAL A 64 -8.27 -13.86 0.09
CA VAL A 64 -7.56 -12.63 -0.29
C VAL A 64 -6.11 -12.93 -0.70
N TYR A 65 -5.38 -13.72 0.09
CA TYR A 65 -4.01 -14.11 -0.23
C TYR A 65 -3.88 -14.77 -1.61
N TYR A 66 -4.82 -15.66 -1.96
CA TYR A 66 -4.84 -16.35 -3.26
C TYR A 66 -5.48 -15.53 -4.40
N GLY A 67 -5.88 -14.28 -4.16
CA GLY A 67 -6.56 -13.44 -5.16
C GLY A 67 -7.96 -13.95 -5.53
N LYS A 68 -8.59 -14.74 -4.66
CA LYS A 68 -9.93 -15.34 -4.86
C LYS A 68 -11.05 -14.58 -4.13
N SER A 69 -10.77 -13.39 -3.62
CA SER A 69 -11.73 -12.55 -2.90
C SER A 69 -11.75 -11.14 -3.48
N ASP A 70 -12.93 -10.67 -3.83
CA ASP A 70 -13.17 -9.28 -4.22
C ASP A 70 -13.47 -8.37 -3.02
N TYR A 71 -13.35 -8.87 -1.78
CA TYR A 71 -13.68 -8.15 -0.54
C TYR A 71 -12.92 -6.81 -0.44
N THR A 72 -11.69 -6.78 -0.92
CA THR A 72 -10.97 -5.56 -1.28
C THR A 72 -10.16 -5.78 -2.54
N LYS A 73 -10.41 -4.99 -3.59
CA LYS A 73 -9.38 -4.73 -4.60
C LYS A 73 -8.53 -3.59 -4.09
N TYR A 74 -7.24 -3.83 -3.86
CA TYR A 74 -6.31 -2.76 -3.56
C TYR A 74 -6.30 -1.81 -4.76
N ASP A 75 -6.83 -0.62 -4.55
CA ASP A 75 -6.76 0.43 -5.54
C ASP A 75 -5.31 0.92 -5.59
N ASN A 76 -4.58 0.47 -6.61
CA ASN A 76 -3.22 0.93 -6.90
C ASN A 76 -3.16 2.46 -7.08
N SER A 77 -4.29 3.16 -7.21
CA SER A 77 -4.34 4.64 -7.15
C SER A 77 -3.79 5.19 -5.83
N VAL A 78 -3.90 4.45 -4.72
CA VAL A 78 -3.33 4.81 -3.41
C VAL A 78 -1.79 4.70 -3.42
N CYS A 79 -1.20 4.03 -4.41
CA CYS A 79 0.24 3.95 -4.65
C CYS A 79 0.74 5.03 -5.63
N GLN A 80 -0.13 5.83 -6.27
CA GLN A 80 0.30 6.79 -7.29
C GLN A 80 1.31 7.80 -6.78
N TRP A 81 1.19 8.26 -5.52
CA TRP A 81 2.23 9.11 -4.92
C TRP A 81 3.56 8.38 -4.78
N ASN A 82 3.55 7.12 -4.33
CA ASN A 82 4.77 6.35 -4.17
C ASN A 82 5.42 6.04 -5.52
N GLN A 83 4.61 5.77 -6.54
CA GLN A 83 5.08 5.56 -7.90
C GLN A 83 5.64 6.87 -8.48
N PHE A 84 4.90 7.97 -8.36
CA PHE A 84 5.33 9.31 -8.75
C PHE A 84 6.66 9.69 -8.10
N LEU A 85 6.80 9.47 -6.79
CA LEU A 85 8.00 9.78 -6.04
C LEU A 85 9.18 8.90 -6.47
N LYS A 86 8.95 7.61 -6.73
CA LYS A 86 9.97 6.71 -7.27
C LYS A 86 10.44 7.16 -8.64
N ASP A 87 9.52 7.45 -9.54
CA ASP A 87 9.80 7.87 -10.91
C ASP A 87 10.53 9.22 -10.94
N PHE A 88 10.08 10.19 -10.14
CA PHE A 88 10.79 11.45 -9.97
C PHE A 88 12.20 11.25 -9.42
N CYS A 89 12.38 10.41 -8.39
CA CYS A 89 13.71 10.15 -7.83
C CYS A 89 14.65 9.42 -8.79
N ALA A 90 14.11 8.66 -9.75
CA ALA A 90 14.87 7.96 -10.78
C ALA A 90 15.34 8.90 -11.91
N ASP A 91 14.66 10.03 -12.14
CA ASP A 91 15.08 11.05 -13.11
C ASP A 91 16.38 11.74 -12.65
N GLU A 92 17.34 11.85 -13.56
CA GLU A 92 18.62 12.52 -13.32
C GLU A 92 18.43 13.99 -12.94
N ASN A 93 17.44 14.67 -13.52
CA ASN A 93 17.10 16.06 -13.19
C ASN A 93 16.71 16.23 -11.73
N SER A 94 16.20 15.19 -11.06
CA SER A 94 15.89 15.26 -9.63
C SER A 94 17.14 15.57 -8.79
N ARG A 95 18.34 15.22 -9.29
CA ARG A 95 19.62 15.49 -8.62
C ARG A 95 19.93 16.99 -8.54
N ASN A 96 19.31 17.80 -9.39
CA ASN A 96 19.48 19.25 -9.42
C ASN A 96 18.73 19.96 -8.28
N TYR A 97 17.90 19.25 -7.50
CA TYR A 97 17.17 19.83 -6.38
C TYR A 97 17.76 19.41 -5.04
N SER A 98 17.88 20.38 -4.12
CA SER A 98 18.37 20.17 -2.75
C SER A 98 17.34 19.42 -1.89
N ASN A 99 16.05 19.77 -2.04
CA ASN A 99 14.94 19.13 -1.32
C ASN A 99 13.99 18.38 -2.28
N LYS A 100 14.41 17.18 -2.69
CA LYS A 100 13.67 16.33 -3.62
C LYS A 100 12.24 16.02 -3.18
N LEU A 101 12.04 15.72 -1.90
CA LEU A 101 10.72 15.36 -1.38
C LEU A 101 9.75 16.55 -1.45
N LYS A 102 10.23 17.76 -1.15
CA LYS A 102 9.43 18.97 -1.26
C LYS A 102 9.05 19.26 -2.71
N VAL A 103 10.00 19.18 -3.65
CA VAL A 103 9.75 19.34 -5.09
C VAL A 103 8.73 18.31 -5.59
N ALA A 104 8.92 17.03 -5.28
CA ALA A 104 7.97 15.98 -5.64
C ALA A 104 6.56 16.27 -5.10
N SER A 105 6.45 16.73 -3.86
CA SER A 105 5.15 17.04 -3.24
C SER A 105 4.42 18.20 -3.93
N ILE A 106 5.18 19.22 -4.38
CA ILE A 106 4.63 20.36 -5.13
C ILE A 106 4.09 19.87 -6.47
N LEU A 107 4.88 19.12 -7.23
CA LEU A 107 4.48 18.59 -8.54
C LEU A 107 3.29 17.62 -8.44
N TRP A 108 3.32 16.73 -7.44
CA TRP A 108 2.22 15.80 -7.20
C TRP A 108 0.91 16.51 -6.89
N LYS A 109 0.95 17.61 -6.12
CA LYS A 109 -0.25 18.40 -5.83
C LYS A 109 -0.88 18.94 -7.11
N GLU A 110 -0.07 19.43 -8.05
CA GLU A 110 -0.55 19.96 -9.33
C GLU A 110 -1.18 18.87 -10.19
N VAL A 111 -0.50 17.74 -10.35
CA VAL A 111 -1.01 16.62 -11.16
C VAL A 111 -2.28 16.01 -10.53
N ARG A 112 -2.28 15.82 -9.21
CA ARG A 112 -3.43 15.27 -8.46
C ARG A 112 -4.68 16.12 -8.59
N ASN A 113 -4.53 17.44 -8.61
CA ASN A 113 -5.65 18.38 -8.74
C ASN A 113 -6.08 18.62 -10.19
N SER A 114 -5.38 18.01 -11.15
CA SER A 114 -5.67 18.14 -12.58
C SER A 114 -6.39 16.91 -13.14
N GLU A 115 -6.96 17.08 -14.33
CA GLU A 115 -7.52 15.97 -15.12
C GLU A 115 -6.43 15.10 -15.76
N LYS A 116 -5.15 15.51 -15.69
CA LYS A 116 -4.02 14.75 -16.25
C LYS A 116 -3.79 13.42 -15.53
N GLU A 117 -3.06 12.53 -16.19
CA GLU A 117 -2.63 11.27 -15.61
C GLU A 117 -1.79 11.50 -14.35
N LYS A 118 -2.07 10.74 -13.27
CA LYS A 118 -1.40 10.87 -11.96
C LYS A 118 -0.04 10.16 -11.94
N ILE A 119 0.80 10.49 -12.90
CA ILE A 119 2.15 9.94 -13.10
C ILE A 119 3.18 11.06 -13.19
N TYR A 120 4.43 10.73 -12.90
CA TYR A 120 5.53 11.67 -13.11
C TYR A 120 5.85 11.78 -14.61
N SER A 121 6.12 12.99 -15.07
CA SER A 121 6.74 13.23 -16.38
C SER A 121 7.76 14.36 -16.28
N LYS A 122 8.81 14.28 -17.09
CA LYS A 122 9.89 15.28 -17.11
C LYS A 122 9.37 16.69 -17.43
N ASN A 123 8.30 16.79 -18.23
CA ASN A 123 7.65 18.05 -18.59
C ASN A 123 7.12 18.82 -17.38
N LEU A 124 6.77 18.14 -16.27
CA LEU A 124 6.32 18.79 -15.04
C LEU A 124 7.39 19.72 -14.46
N LEU A 125 8.67 19.42 -14.67
CA LEU A 125 9.78 20.24 -14.18
C LEU A 125 9.81 21.60 -14.88
N THR A 126 9.52 21.63 -16.18
CA THR A 126 9.49 22.86 -16.98
C THR A 126 8.16 23.58 -16.78
N GLU A 127 7.02 22.88 -16.80
CA GLU A 127 5.69 23.47 -16.64
C GLU A 127 5.53 24.17 -15.29
N TYR A 128 6.05 23.57 -14.22
CA TYR A 128 5.97 24.09 -12.86
C TYR A 128 7.29 24.63 -12.33
N GLU A 129 8.24 24.96 -13.21
CA GLU A 129 9.58 25.47 -12.85
C GLU A 129 9.50 26.63 -11.87
N HIS A 130 8.59 27.58 -12.12
CA HIS A 130 8.36 28.75 -11.28
C HIS A 130 8.02 28.40 -9.81
N LYS A 131 7.43 27.22 -9.55
CA LYS A 131 7.07 26.75 -8.19
C LYS A 131 8.19 25.96 -7.51
N ILE A 132 9.16 25.45 -8.27
CA ILE A 132 10.19 24.53 -7.76
C ILE A 132 11.61 25.11 -7.85
N ARG A 133 11.80 26.24 -8.55
CA ARG A 133 13.10 26.89 -8.76
C ARG A 133 13.82 27.26 -7.46
N GLU A 134 13.10 27.55 -6.38
CA GLU A 134 13.70 27.89 -5.08
C GLU A 134 14.43 26.71 -4.42
N TYR A 135 14.16 25.49 -4.88
CA TYR A 135 14.79 24.26 -4.39
C TYR A 135 15.93 23.79 -5.29
N HIS A 136 16.26 24.53 -6.35
CA HIS A 136 17.39 24.22 -7.22
C HIS A 136 18.71 24.36 -6.44
N LYS A 137 19.65 23.47 -6.73
CA LYS A 137 21.03 23.56 -6.26
C LYS A 137 21.82 24.57 -7.07
#